data_AF-A0A6C0AQW3-F1
#
_entry.id   AF-A0A6C0AQW3-F1
#
_cell.length_a   1.000
_cell.length_b   1.000
_cell.length_c   1.000
_cell.angle_alpha   90.00
_cell.angle_beta   90.00
_cell.angle_gamma   90.00
#
_symmetry.space_group_name_H-M   'P 1'
#
loop_
_entity.id
_entity.type
_entity.pdbx_description
1 polymer ?
#
loop_
_entity_poly.entity_id
_entity_poly.type
_entity_poly.pdbx_seq_one_letter_code
_entity_poly.pdbx_strand_id
1 'polypeptide(L)'
;MRLKSELYKKEQEEIIDKIISILDLENKNTYTLYELDKNEEIQKQIMELIPEIRKWFSFNGIKAVGEPIKIKRPWLSIIKHLIKSKYNMESLDYHFTENGKHIRTQKYTFNII
;
A
#
# COMPACT_ATOMS: atom_id res chain seq x y z
N MET A 1 -22.48 1.33 -20.15
CA MET A 1 -22.36 1.12 -18.69
C MET A 1 -21.21 2.01 -18.23
N ARG A 2 -21.45 3.01 -17.36
CA ARG A 2 -20.37 3.90 -16.89
C ARG A 2 -19.44 3.12 -15.96
N LEU A 3 -18.14 3.39 -16.02
CA LEU A 3 -17.18 2.68 -15.18
C LEU A 3 -17.27 3.21 -13.74
N LYS A 4 -17.10 2.32 -12.75
CA LYS A 4 -17.07 2.72 -11.33
C LYS A 4 -16.01 3.81 -11.05
N SER A 5 -14.90 3.78 -11.79
CA SER A 5 -13.83 4.79 -11.74
C SER A 5 -14.28 6.19 -12.14
N GLU A 6 -15.33 6.33 -12.96
CA GLU A 6 -15.87 7.62 -13.36
C GLU A 6 -16.95 8.12 -12.39
N LEU A 7 -17.70 7.18 -11.79
CA LEU A 7 -18.81 7.49 -10.88
C LEU A 7 -18.35 7.79 -9.45
N TYR A 8 -17.31 7.12 -8.98
CA TYR A 8 -16.85 7.16 -7.59
C TYR A 8 -15.44 7.72 -7.44
N LYS A 9 -15.06 8.63 -8.35
CA LYS A 9 -13.69 9.17 -8.40
C LYS A 9 -13.31 9.85 -7.08
N LYS A 10 -14.24 10.57 -6.45
CA LYS A 10 -14.01 11.27 -5.18
C LYS A 10 -13.75 10.27 -4.04
N GLU A 11 -14.59 9.26 -3.92
CA GLU A 11 -14.47 8.22 -2.88
C GLU A 11 -13.19 7.39 -3.07
N GLN A 12 -12.80 7.15 -4.34
CA GLN A 12 -11.53 6.50 -4.65
C GLN A 12 -10.34 7.37 -4.26
N GLU A 13 -10.39 8.67 -4.53
CA GLU A 13 -9.36 9.64 -4.11
C GLU A 13 -9.26 9.71 -2.59
N GLU A 14 -10.38 9.78 -1.87
CA GLU A 14 -10.41 9.78 -0.40
C GLU A 14 -9.73 8.53 0.19
N ILE A 15 -9.98 7.34 -0.38
CA ILE A 15 -9.33 6.11 0.08
C ILE A 15 -7.82 6.15 -0.18
N ILE A 16 -7.40 6.67 -1.33
CA ILE A 16 -5.98 6.81 -1.67
C ILE A 16 -5.31 7.79 -0.70
N ASP A 17 -5.97 8.91 -0.39
CA ASP A 17 -5.48 9.90 0.56
C ASP A 17 -5.36 9.33 1.98
N LYS A 18 -6.35 8.54 2.44
CA LYS A 18 -6.22 7.79 3.70
C LYS A 18 -4.96 6.91 3.72
N ILE A 19 -4.68 6.17 2.64
CA ILE A 19 -3.48 5.31 2.56
C ILE A 19 -2.19 6.13 2.61
N ILE A 20 -2.15 7.27 1.92
CA ILE A 20 -1.01 8.20 1.93
C ILE A 20 -0.79 8.74 3.34
N SER A 21 -1.85 9.14 4.04
CA SER A 21 -1.78 9.60 5.42
C SER A 21 -1.33 8.50 6.40
N ILE A 22 -1.82 7.26 6.24
CA ILE A 22 -1.39 6.12 7.07
C ILE A 22 0.12 5.85 6.89
N LEU A 23 0.60 5.97 5.66
CA LEU A 23 2.01 5.83 5.31
C LEU A 23 2.81 7.11 5.52
N ASP A 24 2.21 8.19 6.03
CA ASP A 24 2.85 9.49 6.26
C ASP A 24 3.80 9.94 5.13
N LEU A 25 3.38 9.72 3.86
CA LEU A 25 4.25 9.92 2.69
C LEU A 25 4.64 11.39 2.47
N GLU A 26 3.97 12.32 3.15
CA GLU A 26 4.32 13.74 3.16
C GLU A 26 5.62 14.02 3.92
N ASN A 27 5.84 13.33 5.05
CA ASN A 27 7.03 13.50 5.89
C ASN A 27 8.11 12.46 5.56
N LYS A 28 7.70 11.23 5.22
CA LYS A 28 8.61 10.11 4.96
C LYS A 28 8.25 9.42 3.64
N ASN A 29 9.02 9.68 2.61
CA ASN A 29 8.82 9.09 1.29
C ASN A 29 9.56 7.76 1.07
N THR A 30 10.28 7.24 2.09
CA THR A 30 11.03 5.99 1.96
C THR A 30 10.74 5.04 3.10
N TYR A 31 10.44 3.79 2.76
CA TYR A 31 10.15 2.73 3.72
C TYR A 31 10.94 1.48 3.40
N THR A 32 11.36 0.73 4.41
CA THR A 32 11.87 -0.62 4.19
C THR A 32 10.77 -1.64 4.37
N LEU A 33 10.79 -2.71 3.60
CA LEU A 33 9.87 -3.83 3.77
C LEU A 33 9.95 -4.38 5.20
N TYR A 34 11.14 -4.43 5.80
CA TYR A 34 11.35 -4.83 7.18
C TYR A 34 10.62 -3.93 8.19
N GLU A 35 10.70 -2.61 8.02
CA GLU A 35 9.98 -1.66 8.88
C GLU A 35 8.45 -1.83 8.74
N LEU A 36 7.96 -1.98 7.50
CA LEU A 36 6.54 -2.19 7.25
C LEU A 36 6.04 -3.55 7.79
N ASP A 37 6.83 -4.62 7.65
CA ASP A 37 6.53 -5.95 8.21
C ASP A 37 6.47 -5.92 9.75
N LYS A 38 7.25 -5.04 10.41
CA LYS A 38 7.21 -4.85 11.88
C LYS A 38 6.06 -3.94 12.34
N ASN A 39 5.57 -3.06 11.48
CA ASN A 39 4.57 -2.07 11.86
C ASN A 39 3.14 -2.63 11.70
N GLU A 40 2.69 -3.39 12.70
CA GLU A 40 1.37 -4.04 12.71
C GLU A 40 0.21 -3.03 12.62
N GLU A 41 0.40 -1.82 13.16
CA GLU A 41 -0.61 -0.75 13.13
C GLU A 41 -0.94 -0.33 11.70
N ILE A 42 0.09 -0.01 10.89
CA ILE A 42 -0.06 0.33 9.47
C ILE A 42 -0.74 -0.82 8.71
N GLN A 43 -0.29 -2.05 8.96
CA GLN A 43 -0.85 -3.23 8.30
C GLN A 43 -2.34 -3.38 8.61
N LYS A 44 -2.73 -3.22 9.88
CA LYS A 44 -4.12 -3.34 10.33
C LYS A 44 -4.99 -2.24 9.74
N GLN A 45 -4.54 -0.99 9.77
CA GLN A 45 -5.28 0.15 9.21
C GLN A 45 -5.55 -0.04 7.71
N ILE A 46 -4.56 -0.51 6.94
CA ILE A 46 -4.76 -0.80 5.50
C ILE A 46 -5.74 -1.95 5.29
N MET A 47 -5.68 -2.98 6.12
CA MET A 47 -6.59 -4.12 6.04
C MET A 47 -8.03 -3.73 6.40
N GLU A 48 -8.23 -2.81 7.34
CA GLU A 48 -9.54 -2.28 7.70
C GLU A 48 -10.20 -1.48 6.58
N LEU A 49 -9.42 -0.96 5.62
CA LEU A 49 -9.95 -0.29 4.42
C LEU A 49 -10.49 -1.26 3.36
N ILE A 50 -10.25 -2.57 3.47
CA ILE A 50 -10.70 -3.57 2.48
C ILE A 50 -12.20 -3.48 2.16
N PRO A 51 -13.13 -3.38 3.14
CA PRO A 51 -14.56 -3.25 2.86
C PRO A 51 -14.90 -1.99 2.06
N GLU A 52 -14.27 -0.86 2.36
CA GLU A 52 -14.44 0.39 1.60
C GLU A 52 -13.90 0.24 0.17
N ILE A 53 -12.71 -0.37 0.03
CA ILE A 53 -12.11 -0.64 -1.28
C ILE A 53 -13.02 -1.55 -2.12
N ARG A 54 -13.61 -2.60 -1.53
CA ARG A 54 -14.55 -3.51 -2.23
C ARG A 54 -15.80 -2.79 -2.75
N LYS A 55 -16.25 -1.75 -2.04
CA LYS A 55 -17.45 -0.98 -2.41
C LYS A 55 -17.18 -0.12 -3.64
N TRP A 56 -16.08 0.61 -3.64
CA TRP A 56 -15.81 1.69 -4.60
C TRP A 56 -14.85 1.31 -5.73
N PHE A 57 -13.95 0.34 -5.52
CA PHE A 57 -13.00 -0.14 -6.52
C PHE A 57 -13.44 -1.45 -7.18
N SER A 58 -13.02 -1.65 -8.42
CA SER A 58 -13.04 -2.96 -9.05
C SER A 58 -11.86 -3.78 -8.53
N PHE A 59 -12.13 -4.77 -7.68
CA PHE A 59 -11.08 -5.60 -7.08
C PHE A 59 -10.67 -6.81 -7.94
N ASN A 60 -11.17 -6.94 -9.17
CA ASN A 60 -10.74 -7.98 -10.11
C ASN A 60 -9.21 -7.91 -10.36
N GLY A 61 -8.62 -6.72 -10.30
CA GLY A 61 -7.17 -6.50 -10.40
C GLY A 61 -6.41 -6.57 -9.07
N ILE A 62 -7.10 -6.63 -7.93
CA ILE A 62 -6.51 -6.57 -6.59
C ILE A 62 -6.89 -7.83 -5.81
N LYS A 63 -6.20 -8.95 -6.10
CA LYS A 63 -6.43 -10.24 -5.41
C LYS A 63 -6.34 -10.12 -3.88
N ALA A 64 -5.51 -9.21 -3.37
CA ALA A 64 -5.36 -8.91 -1.95
C ALA A 64 -6.64 -8.41 -1.28
N VAL A 65 -7.49 -7.71 -2.02
CA VAL A 65 -8.78 -7.23 -1.51
C VAL A 65 -9.80 -8.37 -1.50
N GLY A 66 -9.78 -9.25 -2.51
CA GLY A 66 -10.73 -10.38 -2.62
C GLY A 66 -10.43 -11.54 -1.66
N GLU A 67 -9.17 -11.97 -1.61
CA GLU A 67 -8.72 -13.12 -0.82
C GLU A 67 -7.46 -12.79 0.00
N PRO A 68 -7.55 -11.89 1.00
CA PRO A 68 -6.39 -11.43 1.75
C PRO A 68 -5.62 -12.55 2.46
N ILE A 69 -6.33 -13.59 2.92
CA ILE A 69 -5.76 -14.73 3.66
C ILE A 69 -4.79 -15.56 2.81
N LYS A 70 -5.01 -15.63 1.48
CA LYS A 70 -4.16 -16.39 0.56
C LYS A 70 -2.87 -15.66 0.19
N ILE A 71 -2.77 -14.38 0.51
CA ILE A 71 -1.65 -13.52 0.10
C ILE A 71 -0.78 -13.25 1.32
N LYS A 72 0.53 -13.46 1.19
CA LYS A 72 1.48 -13.29 2.30
C LYS A 72 1.48 -11.87 2.87
N ARG A 73 1.33 -10.85 2.01
CA ARG A 73 1.35 -9.41 2.38
C ARG A 73 0.24 -8.66 1.62
N PRO A 74 -1.03 -8.83 2.05
CA PRO A 74 -2.16 -8.25 1.33
C PRO A 74 -2.11 -6.72 1.37
N TRP A 75 -1.77 -6.13 2.51
CA TRP A 75 -1.58 -4.69 2.71
C TRP A 75 -0.59 -4.07 1.71
N LEU A 76 0.55 -4.72 1.45
CA LEU A 76 1.57 -4.21 0.51
C LEU A 76 1.04 -4.21 -0.92
N SER A 77 0.30 -5.24 -1.30
CA SER A 77 -0.32 -5.32 -2.62
C SER A 77 -1.41 -4.27 -2.80
N ILE A 78 -2.16 -3.94 -1.74
CA ILE A 78 -3.19 -2.90 -1.75
C ILE A 78 -2.52 -1.53 -1.96
N ILE A 79 -1.52 -1.20 -1.15
CA ILE A 79 -0.74 0.04 -1.28
C ILE A 79 -0.25 0.20 -2.72
N LYS A 80 0.52 -0.78 -3.21
CA LYS A 80 1.12 -0.78 -4.57
C LYS A 80 0.12 -0.49 -5.68
N HIS A 81 -1.10 -0.99 -5.54
CA HIS A 81 -2.12 -0.83 -6.57
C HIS A 81 -2.84 0.51 -6.48
N LEU A 82 -3.17 0.95 -5.26
CA LEU A 82 -4.00 2.14 -5.06
C LEU A 82 -3.22 3.44 -5.18
N ILE A 83 -1.99 3.51 -4.67
CA ILE A 83 -1.20 4.74 -4.73
C ILE A 83 -0.61 5.01 -6.13
N LYS A 84 -0.66 4.02 -7.04
CA LYS A 84 -0.03 4.09 -8.37
C LYS A 84 -0.52 5.27 -9.21
N SER A 85 -1.69 5.81 -8.91
CA SER A 85 -2.23 7.01 -9.58
C SER A 85 -1.57 8.32 -9.14
N LYS A 86 -0.97 8.37 -7.94
CA LYS A 86 -0.35 9.57 -7.36
C LYS A 86 1.17 9.44 -7.17
N TYR A 87 1.67 8.23 -6.93
CA TYR A 87 3.07 7.96 -6.66
C TYR A 87 3.60 6.83 -7.55
N ASN A 88 4.81 7.04 -8.06
CA ASN A 88 5.65 5.98 -8.62
C ASN A 88 6.45 5.34 -7.48
N MET A 89 6.26 4.04 -7.29
CA MET A 89 6.92 3.27 -6.23
C MET A 89 8.13 2.53 -6.81
N GLU A 90 9.33 2.96 -6.42
CA GLU A 90 10.58 2.31 -6.78
C GLU A 90 10.99 1.32 -5.70
N SER A 91 11.40 0.12 -6.10
CA SER A 91 11.88 -0.90 -5.17
C SER A 91 13.34 -1.25 -5.46
N LEU A 92 14.19 -1.03 -4.47
CA LEU A 92 15.62 -1.36 -4.54
C LEU A 92 15.97 -2.38 -3.47
N ASP A 93 16.97 -3.21 -3.75
CA ASP A 93 17.55 -4.10 -2.75
C ASP A 93 18.28 -3.26 -1.69
N TYR A 94 18.11 -3.61 -0.42
CA TYR A 94 18.73 -2.89 0.69
C TYR A 94 19.21 -3.85 1.76
N HIS A 95 20.45 -3.67 2.18
CA HIS A 95 21.09 -4.45 3.22
C HIS A 95 21.51 -3.55 4.36
N PHE A 96 21.21 -3.96 5.58
CA PHE A 96 21.66 -3.27 6.79
C PHE A 96 21.96 -4.29 7.89
N THR A 97 22.75 -3.86 8.87
CA THR A 97 23.08 -4.69 10.03
C THR A 97 22.36 -4.12 11.24
N GLU A 98 21.51 -4.93 11.87
CA GLU A 98 20.80 -4.57 13.11
C GLU A 98 21.08 -5.66 14.16
N ASN A 99 21.49 -5.26 15.36
CA ASN A 99 21.86 -6.17 16.46
C ASN A 99 22.87 -7.27 16.05
N GLY A 100 23.85 -6.91 15.20
CA GLY A 100 24.87 -7.85 14.72
C GLY A 100 24.39 -8.86 13.68
N LYS A 101 23.13 -8.81 13.24
CA LYS A 101 22.59 -9.65 12.17
C LYS A 101 22.51 -8.87 10.87
N HIS A 102 23.04 -9.44 9.80
CA HIS A 102 22.88 -8.91 8.45
C HIS A 102 21.46 -9.20 7.95
N ILE A 103 20.69 -8.15 7.73
CA ILE A 103 19.32 -8.23 7.24
C ILE A 103 19.29 -7.74 5.80
N ARG A 104 18.76 -8.59 4.91
CA ARG A 104 18.41 -8.23 3.54
C ARG A 104 16.93 -7.88 3.49
N THR A 105 16.61 -6.69 2.99
CA THR A 105 15.24 -6.20 2.81
C THR A 105 15.12 -5.51 1.45
N GLN A 106 13.90 -5.13 1.09
CA GLN A 106 13.68 -4.16 0.02
C GLN A 106 13.47 -2.79 0.63
N LYS A 107 14.00 -1.75 -0.02
CA LYS A 107 13.67 -0.36 0.24
C LYS A 107 12.71 0.11 -0.85
N TYR A 108 11.63 0.72 -0.42
CA TYR A 108 10.63 1.35 -1.25
C TYR A 108 10.76 2.86 -1.16
N THR A 109 10.84 3.51 -2.31
CA THR A 109 10.83 4.97 -2.44
C THR A 109 9.57 5.38 -3.18
N PHE A 110 8.83 6.33 -2.64
CA PHE A 110 7.60 6.86 -3.23
C PHE A 110 7.89 8.23 -3.83
N ASN A 111 7.88 8.32 -5.16
CA ASN A 111 8.09 9.57 -5.89
C ASN A 111 6.74 10.06 -6.45
N ILE A 112 6.40 11.33 -6.27
CA ILE A 112 5.15 11.91 -6.82
C ILE A 112 5.23 11.89 -8.36
N ILE A 113 4.10 11.60 -9.01
CA ILE A 113 3.94 11.57 -10.49
C ILE A 113 3.60 12.96 -11.02
#